data_AF-A0A4Y9RZC8-F1
#
_entry.id   AF-A0A4Y9RZC8-F1
#
_cell.length_a   1.000
_cell.length_b   1.000
_cell.length_c   1.000
_cell.angle_alpha   90.00
_cell.angle_beta   90.00
_cell.angle_gamma   90.00
#
_symmetry.space_group_name_H-M   'P 1'
#
loop_
_entity.id
_entity.type
_entity.pdbx_description
1 polymer ?
#
loop_
_entity_poly.entity_id
_entity_poly.type
_entity_poly.pdbx_seq_one_letter_code
_entity_poly.pdbx_strand_id
1 'polypeptide(L)'
;MSGCASKGTPAFPPSADLAVEPKPVLAPEAIFSEAALDAHDIAIETRGDRLAAQVSRLCRFFDAMGMKGLNCPPPAVPPRPG
;
A
#
# COMPACT_ATOMS: atom_id res chain seq x y z
N MET A 1 -33.00 -8.71 19.39
CA MET A 1 -33.30 -7.26 19.32
C MET A 1 -32.31 -6.61 18.36
N SER A 2 -32.83 -5.82 17.44
CA SER A 2 -32.15 -5.22 16.28
C SER A 2 -30.90 -4.43 16.62
N GLY A 3 -29.85 -4.62 15.81
CA GLY A 3 -28.66 -3.78 15.82
C GLY A 3 -28.87 -2.49 15.03
N CYS A 4 -28.60 -1.36 15.67
CA CYS A 4 -28.30 -0.10 14.98
C CYS A 4 -26.78 0.01 14.87
N ALA A 5 -26.20 -0.58 13.83
CA ALA A 5 -24.88 -0.16 13.39
C ALA A 5 -25.08 1.14 12.60
N SER A 6 -24.98 2.28 13.28
CA SER A 6 -24.81 3.55 12.59
C SER A 6 -23.61 3.37 11.65
N LYS A 7 -23.82 3.48 10.34
CA LYS A 7 -22.71 3.61 9.37
C LYS A 7 -22.00 4.91 9.72
N GLY A 8 -21.02 4.84 10.60
CA GLY A 8 -20.10 5.94 10.83
C GLY A 8 -19.49 6.32 9.48
N THR A 9 -19.28 7.62 9.27
CA THR A 9 -18.47 8.10 8.15
C THR A 9 -17.14 7.33 8.16
N PRO A 10 -16.66 6.85 6.99
CA PRO A 10 -15.36 6.21 6.91
C PRO A 10 -14.33 7.16 7.52
N ALA A 11 -13.60 6.70 8.54
CA ALA A 11 -12.48 7.47 9.05
C ALA A 11 -11.51 7.73 7.90
N PHE A 12 -11.05 8.96 7.78
CA PHE A 12 -10.06 9.29 6.75
C PHE A 12 -8.82 8.40 6.93
N PRO A 13 -8.21 7.93 5.82
CA PRO A 13 -6.96 7.21 5.90
C PRO A 13 -5.86 8.12 6.46
N PRO A 14 -4.77 7.55 7.02
CA PRO A 14 -3.63 8.34 7.46
C PRO A 14 -3.10 9.24 6.33
N SER A 15 -2.69 10.46 6.64
CA SER A 15 -2.06 11.36 5.66
C SER A 15 -0.80 10.76 5.02
N ALA A 16 -0.14 9.84 5.72
CA ALA A 16 0.99 9.06 5.21
C ALA A 16 0.64 8.20 3.97
N ASP A 17 -0.63 7.86 3.74
CA ASP A 17 -1.05 7.17 2.51
C ASP A 17 -1.01 8.07 1.27
N LEU A 18 -0.95 9.39 1.47
CA LEU A 18 -0.78 10.39 0.39
C LEU A 18 0.68 10.80 0.20
N ALA A 19 1.59 10.32 1.05
CA ALA A 19 3.02 10.57 0.90
C ALA A 19 3.59 9.62 -0.16
N VAL A 20 4.03 10.19 -1.28
CA VAL A 20 4.67 9.42 -2.35
C VAL A 20 6.15 9.22 -2.01
N GLU A 21 6.52 7.99 -1.64
CA GLU A 21 7.92 7.62 -1.45
C GLU A 21 8.68 7.81 -2.76
N PRO A 22 9.84 8.52 -2.78
CA PRO A 22 10.65 8.67 -3.97
C PRO A 22 11.09 7.30 -4.50
N LYS A 23 11.19 7.15 -5.82
CA LYS A 23 11.72 5.92 -6.41
C LYS A 23 13.24 5.86 -6.12
N PRO A 24 13.78 4.72 -5.64
CA PRO A 24 15.21 4.51 -5.59
C PRO A 24 15.85 4.81 -6.94
N VAL A 25 16.98 5.51 -6.91
CA VAL A 25 17.78 5.83 -8.09
C VAL A 25 19.11 5.09 -7.97
N LEU A 26 19.47 4.34 -9.01
CA LEU A 26 20.76 3.69 -9.08
C LEU A 26 21.81 4.70 -9.51
N ALA A 27 22.90 4.82 -8.76
CA ALA A 27 24.04 5.65 -9.16
C ALA A 27 24.68 5.05 -10.43
N PRO A 28 25.13 5.86 -11.41
CA PRO A 28 25.72 5.35 -12.65
C PRO A 28 26.89 4.38 -12.42
N GLU A 29 27.68 4.60 -11.38
CA GLU A 29 28.86 3.80 -11.06
C GLU A 29 28.48 2.43 -10.45
N ALA A 30 27.28 2.31 -9.89
CA ALA A 30 26.79 1.07 -9.29
C ALA A 30 26.45 -0.01 -10.33
N ILE A 31 26.32 0.34 -11.62
CA ILE A 31 26.04 -0.62 -12.70
C ILE A 31 27.12 -1.69 -12.86
N PHE A 32 28.32 -1.44 -12.34
CA PHE A 32 29.45 -2.36 -12.39
C PHE A 32 29.53 -3.29 -11.17
N SER A 33 28.57 -3.24 -10.25
CA SER A 33 28.55 -4.03 -9.03
C SER A 33 27.25 -4.83 -8.92
N GLU A 34 27.35 -6.15 -9.06
CA GLU A 34 26.21 -7.08 -8.92
C GLU A 34 25.50 -6.92 -7.56
N ALA A 35 26.27 -6.84 -6.47
CA ALA A 35 25.69 -6.62 -5.14
C ALA A 35 24.93 -5.28 -5.02
N ALA A 36 25.37 -4.23 -5.72
CA ALA A 36 24.66 -2.95 -5.73
C ALA A 36 23.38 -3.01 -6.57
N LEU A 37 23.38 -3.80 -7.65
CA LEU A 37 22.20 -4.08 -8.46
C LEU A 37 21.16 -4.87 -7.65
N ASP A 38 21.58 -5.94 -6.97
CA ASP A 38 20.69 -6.75 -6.11
C ASP A 38 20.06 -5.89 -5.00
N ALA A 39 20.86 -5.05 -4.33
CA ALA A 39 20.36 -4.15 -3.30
C ALA A 39 19.35 -3.13 -3.86
N HIS A 40 19.56 -2.66 -5.09
CA HIS A 40 18.63 -1.76 -5.76
C HIS A 40 17.31 -2.46 -6.11
N ASP A 41 17.36 -3.67 -6.65
CA ASP A 41 16.17 -4.45 -6.99
C ASP A 41 15.34 -4.75 -5.73
N ILE A 42 15.98 -5.15 -4.63
CA ILE A 42 15.32 -5.32 -3.33
C ILE A 42 14.63 -4.01 -2.89
N ALA A 43 15.31 -2.87 -3.03
CA ALA A 43 14.74 -1.58 -2.65
C ALA A 43 13.54 -1.18 -3.52
N ILE A 44 13.58 -1.49 -4.82
CA ILE A 44 12.48 -1.25 -5.75
C ILE A 44 11.26 -2.11 -5.39
N GLU A 45 11.45 -3.41 -5.17
CA GLU A 45 10.36 -4.33 -4.81
C GLU A 45 9.76 -3.97 -3.45
N THR A 46 10.60 -3.69 -2.46
CA THR A 46 10.14 -3.25 -1.13
C THR A 46 9.32 -1.97 -1.19
N ARG A 47 9.72 -1.01 -2.04
CA ARG A 47 8.91 0.20 -2.29
C ARG A 47 7.60 -0.14 -2.99
N GLY A 48 7.61 -1.08 -3.93
CA GLY A 48 6.43 -1.59 -4.62
C GLY A 48 5.39 -2.13 -3.63
N ASP A 49 5.82 -2.96 -2.69
CA ASP A 49 4.96 -3.53 -1.64
C ASP A 49 4.32 -2.45 -0.77
N ARG A 50 5.10 -1.44 -0.36
CA ARG A 50 4.59 -0.31 0.44
C ARG A 50 3.56 0.50 -0.33
N LEU A 51 3.83 0.81 -1.60
CA LEU A 51 2.93 1.55 -2.47
C LEU A 51 1.62 0.75 -2.69
N ALA A 52 1.72 -0.55 -2.95
CA ALA A 52 0.56 -1.42 -3.09
C ALA A 52 -0.30 -1.40 -1.81
N ALA A 53 0.32 -1.45 -0.63
CA ALA A 53 -0.39 -1.37 0.64
C ALA A 53 -1.10 -0.01 0.85
N GLN A 54 -0.45 1.11 0.51
CA GLN A 54 -1.04 2.46 0.55
C GLN A 54 -2.25 2.57 -0.39
N VAL A 55 -2.09 2.24 -1.67
CA VAL A 55 -3.15 2.32 -2.67
C VAL A 55 -4.32 1.38 -2.32
N SER A 56 -4.04 0.21 -1.77
CA SER A 56 -5.08 -0.71 -1.30
C SER A 56 -5.95 -0.11 -0.19
N ARG A 57 -5.35 0.63 0.76
CA ARG A 57 -6.10 1.36 1.80
C ARG A 57 -6.96 2.46 1.21
N LEU A 58 -6.38 3.27 0.31
CA LEU A 58 -7.10 4.34 -0.37
C LEU A 58 -8.27 3.80 -1.20
N CYS A 59 -8.06 2.71 -1.95
CA CYS A 59 -9.10 2.07 -2.74
C CYS A 59 -10.32 1.71 -1.87
N ARG A 60 -10.09 1.02 -0.75
CA ARG A 60 -11.17 0.62 0.17
C ARG A 60 -11.88 1.84 0.78
N PHE A 61 -11.16 2.92 1.05
CA PHE A 61 -11.77 4.17 1.51
C PHE A 61 -12.70 4.76 0.45
N PHE A 62 -12.27 4.85 -0.81
CA PHE A 62 -13.11 5.37 -1.90
C PHE A 62 -14.31 4.46 -2.21
N ASP A 63 -14.13 3.14 -2.15
CA ASP A 63 -15.23 2.17 -2.27
C ASP A 63 -16.27 2.38 -1.15
N ALA A 64 -15.82 2.55 0.10
CA ALA A 64 -16.70 2.86 1.23
C ALA A 64 -17.42 4.21 1.10
N MET A 65 -16.84 5.19 0.41
CA MET A 65 -17.50 6.45 0.06
C MET A 65 -18.48 6.33 -1.13
N GLY A 66 -18.55 5.17 -1.78
CA GLY A 66 -19.51 4.87 -2.84
C GLY A 66 -18.98 4.99 -4.27
N MET A 67 -17.66 5.14 -4.46
CA MET A 67 -17.06 5.12 -5.79
C MET A 67 -17.31 3.75 -6.45
N LYS A 68 -17.93 3.76 -7.64
CA LYS A 68 -18.30 2.53 -8.36
C LYS A 68 -17.16 2.05 -9.25
N GLY A 69 -17.11 0.74 -9.47
CA GLY A 69 -16.16 0.11 -10.40
C GLY A 69 -14.77 -0.16 -9.83
N LEU A 70 -14.59 -0.05 -8.50
CA LEU A 70 -13.34 -0.40 -7.85
C LEU A 70 -13.23 -1.89 -7.58
N ASN A 71 -12.07 -2.48 -7.86
CA ASN A 71 -11.71 -3.82 -7.42
C ASN A 71 -10.60 -3.70 -6.36
N CYS A 72 -11.01 -3.49 -5.11
CA CYS A 72 -10.08 -3.23 -4.03
C CYS A 72 -9.61 -4.55 -3.39
N PRO A 73 -8.29 -4.80 -3.30
CA PRO A 73 -7.79 -6.01 -2.65
C PRO A 73 -8.20 -6.04 -1.17
N PRO A 74 -8.52 -7.24 -0.63
CA PRO A 74 -8.84 -7.39 0.78
C PRO A 74 -7.64 -7.00 1.66
N PRO A 75 -7.86 -6.66 2.94
CA PRO A 75 -6.76 -6.48 3.87
C PRO A 75 -5.93 -7.76 3.94
N ALA A 76 -4.60 -7.63 4.03
CA ALA A 76 -3.73 -8.76 4.28
C ALA A 76 -4.15 -9.44 5.59
N VAL A 77 -4.45 -10.74 5.54
CA VAL A 77 -4.76 -11.53 6.73
C VAL A 77 -3.42 -11.87 7.39
N PRO A 78 -3.15 -11.42 8.63
CA PRO A 78 -1.96 -11.86 9.33
C PRO A 78 -2.01 -13.39 9.51
N PRO A 79 -0.87 -14.10 9.42
CA PRO A 79 -0.84 -15.53 9.65
C PRO A 79 -1.43 -15.85 11.03
N ARG A 80 -2.35 -16.81 11.09
CA ARG A 80 -2.96 -17.24 12.36
C ARG A 80 -1.84 -17.82 13.24
N PRO A 81 -1.70 -17.41 14.52
CA PRO A 81 -0.80 -18.10 15.44
C PRO A 81 -1.23 -19.57 15.56
N GLY A 82 -0.27 -20.48 15.37
CA GLY A 82 -0.44 -21.91 15.63
C GLY A 82 -0.37 -22.25 17.10
#